data_AF-A0A7S3U464-F1
#
_entry.id   AF-A0A7S3U464-F1
#
_cell.length_a   1.000
_cell.length_b   1.000
_cell.length_c   1.000
_cell.angle_alpha   90.00
_cell.angle_beta   90.00
_cell.angle_gamma   90.00
#
_symmetry.space_group_name_H-M   'P 1'
#
loop_
_entity.id
_entity.type
_entity.pdbx_description
1 polymer ?
#
loop_
_entity_poly.entity_id
_entity_poly.type
_entity_poly.pdbx_seq_one_letter_code
_entity_poly.pdbx_strand_id
1 'polypeptide(L)'
;MADNYISGAVVMSDAQEAFSLRNINMKYYGFGNWNFVHIGNAGDGVPQDHCPAYNWWRDSPNTVIDETPTIREKPYIIFENGKYKLMKPRTEFNKKDHTENWENADEIDFEDVYVANENDSVNTLNSKLGEGLHLVLQ
;
A
#
# COMPACT_ATOMS: atom_id res chain seq x y z
N MET A 1 -0.16 4.51 -4.63
CA MET A 1 -0.91 4.66 -3.36
C MET A 1 -1.56 3.33 -3.00
N ALA A 2 -1.62 2.99 -1.71
CA ALA A 2 -2.12 1.69 -1.27
C ALA A 2 -2.75 1.72 0.12
N ASP A 3 -3.85 0.98 0.33
CA ASP A 3 -4.46 0.73 1.65
C ASP A 3 -4.97 2.02 2.34
N ASN A 4 -5.74 2.84 1.62
CA ASN A 4 -6.25 4.12 2.13
C ASN A 4 -7.78 4.20 2.00
N TYR A 5 -8.41 4.83 2.99
CA TYR A 5 -9.77 5.35 2.86
C TYR A 5 -9.74 6.85 2.56
N ILE A 6 -10.24 7.26 1.39
CA ILE A 6 -10.23 8.65 0.95
C ILE A 6 -11.67 9.17 0.92
N SER A 7 -12.01 9.93 1.95
CA SER A 7 -13.36 10.46 2.15
C SER A 7 -13.78 11.52 1.13
N GLY A 8 -12.82 12.09 0.40
CA GLY A 8 -13.02 13.09 -0.64
C GLY A 8 -12.67 12.59 -2.03
N ALA A 9 -12.00 13.44 -2.81
CA ALA A 9 -11.61 13.18 -4.19
C ALA A 9 -10.13 12.81 -4.30
N VAL A 10 -9.84 11.82 -5.12
CA VAL A 10 -8.50 11.53 -5.62
C VAL A 10 -8.32 12.33 -6.90
N VAL A 11 -7.65 13.48 -6.84
CA VAL A 11 -7.36 14.31 -8.01
C VAL A 11 -5.87 14.27 -8.28
N MET A 12 -5.51 13.87 -9.50
CA MET A 12 -4.12 13.86 -9.95
C MET A 12 -3.83 15.19 -10.63
N SER A 13 -2.60 15.68 -10.49
CA SER A 13 -2.20 16.89 -11.22
C SER A 13 -2.08 16.59 -12.72
N ASP A 14 -2.26 17.60 -13.56
CA ASP A 14 -2.11 17.46 -15.01
C ASP A 14 -0.69 17.00 -15.42
N ALA A 15 0.30 17.27 -14.56
CA ALA A 15 1.68 16.82 -14.75
C ALA A 15 1.94 15.38 -14.28
N GLN A 16 1.01 14.73 -13.56
CA GLN A 16 1.19 13.35 -13.14
C GLN A 16 0.96 12.42 -14.33
N GLU A 17 2.05 11.95 -14.93
CA GLU A 17 2.03 11.14 -16.15
C GLU A 17 1.46 9.72 -15.89
N ALA A 18 1.82 9.10 -14.77
CA ALA A 18 1.37 7.76 -14.44
C ALA A 18 1.24 7.55 -12.92
N PHE A 19 0.35 6.66 -12.51
CA PHE A 19 0.22 6.30 -11.10
C PHE A 19 -0.44 4.92 -10.93
N SER A 20 -0.12 4.25 -9.83
CA SER A 20 -0.78 3.01 -9.43
C SER A 20 -1.49 3.21 -8.09
N LEU A 21 -2.77 2.86 -8.06
CA LEU A 21 -3.64 2.89 -6.89
C LEU A 21 -4.15 1.48 -6.63
N ARG A 22 -3.88 0.94 -5.45
CA ARG A 22 -4.35 -0.39 -5.09
C ARG A 22 -5.05 -0.42 -3.74
N ASN A 23 -6.10 -1.22 -3.62
CA ASN A 23 -6.75 -1.48 -2.33
C ASN A 23 -7.11 -0.19 -1.59
N ILE A 24 -7.67 0.80 -2.30
CA ILE A 24 -8.17 2.03 -1.70
C ILE A 24 -9.69 2.16 -1.86
N ASN A 25 -10.32 2.86 -0.93
CA ASN A 25 -11.67 3.36 -1.10
C ASN A 25 -11.61 4.82 -1.57
N MET A 26 -12.35 5.16 -2.63
CA MET A 26 -12.46 6.54 -3.07
C MET A 26 -13.88 6.89 -3.51
N LYS A 27 -14.34 8.07 -3.13
CA LYS A 27 -15.66 8.59 -3.56
C LYS A 27 -15.64 9.21 -4.94
N TYR A 28 -14.51 9.74 -5.36
CA TYR A 28 -14.33 10.36 -6.67
C TYR A 28 -12.89 10.22 -7.13
N TYR A 29 -12.71 9.99 -8.42
CA TYR A 29 -11.43 10.03 -9.11
C TYR A 29 -11.47 11.08 -10.21
N GLY A 30 -10.52 12.01 -10.15
CA GLY A 30 -10.28 13.00 -11.18
C GLY A 30 -9.41 12.45 -12.31
N PHE A 31 -9.20 13.28 -13.32
CA PHE A 31 -8.39 12.99 -14.51
C PHE A 31 -7.04 12.30 -14.21
N GLY A 32 -6.62 11.40 -15.10
CA GLY A 32 -5.27 10.85 -15.20
C GLY A 32 -4.67 11.04 -16.60
N ASN A 33 -3.35 11.22 -16.69
CA ASN A 33 -2.64 11.55 -17.94
C ASN A 33 -2.33 10.34 -18.83
N TRP A 34 -1.18 9.66 -18.70
CA TRP A 34 -0.76 8.61 -19.66
C TRP A 34 -1.04 7.18 -19.22
N ASN A 35 -0.90 6.86 -17.94
CA ASN A 35 -1.13 5.50 -17.45
C ASN A 35 -1.53 5.44 -15.98
N PHE A 36 -2.81 5.19 -15.73
CA PHE A 36 -3.34 5.08 -14.38
C PHE A 36 -3.89 3.67 -14.14
N VAL A 37 -3.27 2.96 -13.20
CA VAL A 37 -3.59 1.56 -12.92
C VAL A 37 -4.30 1.47 -11.57
N HIS A 38 -5.53 0.96 -11.60
CA HIS A 38 -6.41 0.78 -10.45
C HIS A 38 -6.57 -0.72 -10.17
N ILE A 39 -6.22 -1.18 -8.97
CA ILE A 39 -6.20 -2.61 -8.64
C ILE A 39 -6.90 -2.84 -7.30
N GLY A 40 -8.01 -3.58 -7.26
CA GLY A 40 -8.69 -3.83 -5.99
C GLY A 40 -9.27 -2.58 -5.33
N ASN A 41 -9.55 -1.52 -6.09
CA ASN A 41 -10.13 -0.30 -5.54
C ASN A 41 -11.65 -0.44 -5.38
N ALA A 42 -12.20 0.31 -4.44
CA ALA A 42 -13.63 0.31 -4.12
C ALA A 42 -14.20 1.74 -4.00
N GLY A 43 -15.52 1.82 -3.91
CA GLY A 43 -16.29 3.07 -3.86
C GLY A 43 -16.75 3.57 -5.22
N ASP A 44 -17.61 4.60 -5.19
CA ASP A 44 -18.25 5.15 -6.39
C ASP A 44 -17.27 5.88 -7.33
N GLY A 45 -16.07 6.19 -6.84
CA GLY A 45 -15.05 6.92 -7.59
C GLY A 45 -14.17 6.06 -8.48
N VAL A 46 -14.29 4.72 -8.47
CA VAL A 46 -13.46 3.86 -9.33
C VAL A 46 -13.81 4.14 -10.80
N PRO A 47 -12.83 4.54 -11.65
CA PRO A 47 -13.11 4.83 -13.04
C PRO A 47 -13.48 3.55 -13.80
N GLN A 48 -14.07 3.72 -14.99
CA GLN A 48 -14.23 2.61 -15.92
C GLN A 48 -12.87 2.25 -16.54
N ASP A 49 -12.68 0.96 -16.80
CA ASP A 49 -11.56 0.48 -17.61
C ASP A 49 -11.61 1.12 -19.00
N HIS A 50 -10.51 1.72 -19.41
CA HIS A 50 -10.46 2.50 -20.64
C HIS A 50 -9.03 2.60 -21.17
N CYS A 51 -8.79 2.00 -22.34
CA CYS A 51 -7.53 2.08 -23.07
C CYS A 51 -7.77 2.76 -24.44
N PRO A 52 -7.69 4.11 -24.51
CA PRO A 52 -7.99 4.83 -25.74
C PRO A 52 -6.86 4.72 -26.76
N ALA A 53 -7.21 4.32 -28.00
CA ALA A 53 -6.30 4.40 -29.14
C ALA A 53 -6.35 5.74 -29.89
N TYR A 54 -7.40 6.58 -29.72
CA TYR A 54 -7.62 7.75 -30.61
C TYR A 54 -8.29 9.01 -30.00
N ASN A 55 -8.41 9.12 -28.68
CA ASN A 55 -9.09 10.26 -28.00
C ASN A 55 -8.52 10.54 -26.60
N TRP A 56 -7.21 10.34 -26.41
CA TRP A 56 -6.50 10.43 -25.13
C TRP A 56 -6.66 11.78 -24.41
N TRP A 57 -7.04 12.85 -25.12
CA TRP A 57 -7.30 14.18 -24.56
C TRP A 57 -8.70 14.33 -23.94
N ARG A 58 -9.65 13.42 -24.22
CA ARG A 58 -11.01 13.45 -23.64
C ARG A 58 -11.19 12.50 -22.47
N ASP A 59 -10.59 11.33 -22.56
CA ASP A 59 -10.85 10.23 -21.63
C ASP A 59 -9.50 9.65 -21.17
N SER A 60 -9.28 9.61 -19.85
CA SER A 60 -8.03 9.14 -19.26
C SER A 60 -7.78 7.66 -19.54
N PRO A 61 -6.53 7.26 -19.84
CA PRO A 61 -6.13 5.86 -19.96
C PRO A 61 -6.07 5.20 -18.58
N ASN A 62 -7.14 4.51 -18.21
CA ASN A 62 -7.26 3.77 -16.96
C ASN A 62 -7.21 2.27 -17.24
N THR A 63 -6.30 1.57 -16.56
CA THR A 63 -6.36 0.10 -16.46
C THR A 63 -7.00 -0.26 -15.13
N VAL A 64 -8.10 -0.99 -15.15
CA VAL A 64 -8.87 -1.33 -13.95
C VAL A 64 -8.93 -2.85 -13.77
N ILE A 65 -8.37 -3.31 -12.65
CA ILE A 65 -8.40 -4.69 -12.19
C ILE A 65 -9.25 -4.73 -10.92
N ASP A 66 -10.30 -5.55 -10.91
CA ASP A 66 -11.32 -5.50 -9.86
C ASP A 66 -10.80 -5.89 -8.47
N GLU A 67 -9.86 -6.83 -8.41
CA GLU A 67 -9.30 -7.39 -7.18
C GLU A 67 -7.78 -7.52 -7.30
N THR A 68 -7.06 -7.27 -6.21
CA THR A 68 -5.61 -7.56 -6.13
C THR A 68 -5.43 -9.06 -5.86
N PRO A 69 -4.90 -9.87 -6.80
CA PRO A 69 -4.96 -11.33 -6.67
C PRO A 69 -4.25 -11.89 -5.44
N THR A 70 -3.10 -11.30 -5.09
CA THR A 70 -2.36 -11.63 -3.86
C THR A 70 -1.61 -10.40 -3.40
N ILE A 71 -1.77 -10.06 -2.13
CA ILE A 71 -1.11 -8.90 -1.54
C ILE A 71 -0.82 -9.13 -0.07
N ARG A 72 0.22 -8.46 0.43
CA ARG A 72 0.45 -8.30 1.86
C ARG A 72 0.83 -6.85 2.07
N GLU A 73 0.11 -6.14 2.92
CA GLU A 73 0.41 -4.74 3.17
C GLU A 73 1.78 -4.58 3.86
N LYS A 74 2.37 -3.38 3.71
CA LYS A 74 3.71 -3.11 4.23
C LYS A 74 3.66 -3.15 5.77
N PRO A 75 4.59 -3.88 6.43
CA PRO A 75 4.74 -3.78 7.88
C PRO A 75 4.92 -2.33 8.34
N TYR A 76 4.40 -2.03 9.53
CA TYR A 76 4.45 -0.70 10.13
C TYR A 76 4.61 -0.80 11.64
N ILE A 77 5.09 0.27 12.25
CA ILE A 77 5.32 0.35 13.70
C ILE A 77 4.20 1.19 14.30
N ILE A 78 3.64 0.73 15.41
CA ILE A 78 2.73 1.52 16.25
C ILE A 78 3.35 1.73 17.63
N PHE A 79 2.83 2.72 18.35
CA PHE A 79 3.15 2.96 19.75
C PHE A 79 1.85 2.91 20.55
N GLU A 80 1.76 1.94 21.47
CA GLU A 80 0.56 1.71 22.26
C GLU A 80 0.97 1.30 23.68
N ASN A 81 0.28 1.83 24.69
CA ASN A 81 0.53 1.49 26.11
C ASN A 81 2.00 1.63 26.56
N GLY A 82 2.73 2.59 25.98
CA GLY A 82 4.13 2.85 26.33
C GLY A 82 5.14 1.93 25.64
N LYS A 83 4.71 1.02 24.77
CA LYS A 83 5.58 0.09 24.03
C LYS A 83 5.45 0.30 22.52
N TYR A 84 6.55 0.09 21.81
CA TYR A 84 6.52 -0.06 20.37
C TYR A 84 6.08 -1.48 20.01
N LYS A 85 5.36 -1.61 18.89
CA LYS A 85 4.93 -2.89 18.33
C LYS A 85 5.17 -2.88 16.83
N LEU A 86 5.68 -3.98 16.29
CA LEU A 86 5.81 -4.17 14.85
C LEU A 86 4.57 -4.91 14.36
N MET A 87 3.77 -4.24 13.53
CA MET A 87 2.59 -4.82 12.90
C MET A 87 2.98 -5.45 11.58
N LYS A 88 2.71 -6.75 11.44
CA LYS A 88 2.98 -7.53 10.23
C LYS A 88 1.64 -7.94 9.60
N PRO A 89 1.15 -7.20 8.60
CA PRO A 89 -0.04 -7.58 7.84
C PRO A 89 0.05 -9.01 7.31
N ARG A 90 -1.06 -9.73 7.33
CA ARG A 90 -1.19 -11.07 6.77
C ARG A 90 -1.36 -11.00 5.25
N THR A 91 -1.04 -12.08 4.56
CA THR A 91 -1.30 -12.19 3.12
C THR A 91 -2.80 -12.30 2.89
N GLU A 92 -3.30 -11.51 1.96
CA GLU A 92 -4.69 -11.51 1.50
C GLU A 92 -4.72 -11.89 0.02
N PHE A 93 -5.82 -12.53 -0.40
CA PHE A 93 -6.06 -12.96 -1.77
C PHE A 93 -7.31 -12.28 -2.28
N ASN A 94 -7.32 -11.92 -3.58
CA ASN A 94 -8.45 -11.24 -4.21
C ASN A 94 -8.90 -10.00 -3.40
N LYS A 95 -7.95 -9.27 -2.83
CA LYS A 95 -8.26 -8.15 -1.92
C LYS A 95 -8.89 -7.02 -2.72
N LYS A 96 -10.00 -6.50 -2.20
CA LYS A 96 -10.66 -5.29 -2.65
C LYS A 96 -10.86 -4.37 -1.46
N ASP A 97 -10.79 -3.07 -1.70
CA ASP A 97 -10.86 -2.03 -0.67
C ASP A 97 -9.61 -2.01 0.26
N HIS A 98 -9.57 -1.00 1.14
CA HIS A 98 -8.58 -0.84 2.21
C HIS A 98 -8.84 -1.80 3.37
N THR A 99 -7.83 -1.95 4.22
CA THR A 99 -7.91 -2.69 5.48
C THR A 99 -8.66 -1.86 6.51
N GLU A 100 -9.89 -2.27 6.82
CA GLU A 100 -10.71 -1.63 7.84
C GLU A 100 -10.07 -1.79 9.23
N ASN A 101 -9.99 -0.68 9.99
CA ASN A 101 -9.42 -0.62 11.34
C ASN A 101 -8.01 -1.23 11.49
N TRP A 102 -7.27 -1.41 10.39
CA TRP A 102 -5.99 -2.09 10.37
C TRP A 102 -6.04 -3.52 10.95
N GLU A 103 -7.20 -4.18 10.91
CA GLU A 103 -7.47 -5.50 11.50
C GLU A 103 -7.01 -6.67 10.62
N ASN A 104 -5.77 -6.62 10.11
CA ASN A 104 -5.19 -7.72 9.34
C ASN A 104 -3.76 -8.10 9.74
N ALA A 105 -3.22 -7.52 10.81
CA ALA A 105 -1.81 -7.70 11.17
C ALA A 105 -1.61 -8.61 12.39
N ASP A 106 -0.56 -9.44 12.30
CA ASP A 106 0.03 -10.08 13.48
C ASP A 106 0.90 -9.05 14.21
N GLU A 107 0.79 -9.01 15.54
CA GLU A 107 1.62 -8.17 16.39
C GLU A 107 2.92 -8.88 16.75
N ILE A 108 4.04 -8.17 16.62
CA ILE A 108 5.37 -8.60 17.07
C ILE A 108 5.81 -7.62 18.16
N ASP A 109 6.15 -8.15 19.33
CA ASP A 109 6.74 -7.34 20.40
C ASP A 109 8.09 -6.78 19.91
N PHE A 110 8.38 -5.52 20.22
CA PHE A 110 9.66 -4.94 19.88
C PHE A 110 10.85 -5.61 20.59
N GLU A 111 10.60 -6.39 21.63
CA GLU A 111 11.60 -7.29 22.23
C GLU A 111 12.15 -8.32 21.20
N ASP A 112 11.36 -8.67 20.18
CA ASP A 112 11.75 -9.56 19.07
C ASP A 112 12.28 -8.77 17.84
N VAL A 113 12.60 -7.48 18.00
CA VAL A 113 13.07 -6.59 16.92
C VAL A 113 14.44 -6.01 17.26
N TYR A 114 15.40 -6.21 16.37
CA TYR A 114 16.68 -5.53 16.39
C TYR A 114 16.61 -4.23 15.57
N VAL A 115 16.89 -3.10 16.22
CA VAL A 115 17.01 -1.79 15.57
C VAL A 115 18.45 -1.59 15.15
N ALA A 116 18.71 -1.68 13.85
CA ALA A 116 20.04 -1.54 13.29
C ALA A 116 20.56 -0.12 13.41
N ASN A 117 21.88 0.04 13.57
CA ASN A 117 22.59 1.31 13.51
C ASN A 117 23.46 1.38 12.25
N GLU A 118 23.82 2.58 11.81
CA GLU A 118 24.69 2.83 10.65
C GLU A 118 26.08 2.16 10.74
N ASN A 119 26.52 1.78 11.94
CA ASN A 119 27.78 1.07 12.19
C ASN A 119 27.64 -0.47 12.19
N ASP A 120 26.44 -1.01 12.07
CA ASP A 120 26.24 -2.45 12.06
C ASP A 120 26.81 -3.09 10.79
N SER A 121 27.63 -4.13 10.99
CA SER A 121 28.13 -4.93 9.88
C SER A 121 27.05 -5.88 9.36
N VAL A 122 27.19 -6.32 8.11
CA VAL A 122 26.35 -7.39 7.53
C VAL A 122 26.40 -8.67 8.39
N ASN A 123 27.55 -8.97 9.01
CA ASN A 123 27.68 -10.13 9.91
C ASN A 123 26.83 -9.96 11.17
N THR A 124 26.77 -8.75 11.74
CA THR A 124 25.92 -8.44 12.90
C THR A 124 24.44 -8.61 12.53
N LEU A 125 24.01 -8.02 11.41
CA LEU A 125 22.61 -8.11 10.95
C LEU A 125 22.19 -9.56 10.68
N ASN A 126 23.05 -10.35 10.02
CA ASN A 126 22.78 -11.76 9.77
C ASN A 126 22.76 -12.59 11.07
N SER A 127 23.59 -12.26 12.07
CA SER A 127 23.54 -12.90 13.39
C SER A 127 22.19 -12.66 14.05
N LYS A 128 21.68 -11.42 14.02
CA LYS A 128 20.39 -11.06 14.61
C LYS A 128 19.21 -11.73 13.92
N LEU A 129 19.23 -11.81 12.59
CA LEU A 129 18.27 -12.64 11.84
C LEU A 129 18.36 -14.12 12.22
N GLY A 130 19.59 -14.65 12.41
CA GLY A 130 19.83 -16.04 12.83
C GLY A 130 19.37 -16.35 14.25
N GLU A 131 19.31 -15.33 15.13
CA GLU A 131 18.71 -15.41 16.47
C GLU A 131 17.17 -15.42 16.42
N GLY A 132 16.56 -15.18 15.26
CA GLY A 132 15.11 -15.14 15.06
C GLY A 132 14.51 -13.73 15.18
N LEU A 133 15.33 -12.69 15.35
CA LEU A 133 14.85 -11.31 15.47
C LEU A 133 14.47 -10.72 14.11
N HIS A 134 13.52 -9.79 14.13
CA HIS A 134 13.22 -8.91 13.01
C HIS A 134 14.23 -7.76 12.94
N LEU A 135 14.38 -7.13 11.77
CA LEU A 135 15.25 -5.96 11.60
C LEU A 135 14.43 -4.72 11.30
N VAL A 136 14.73 -3.62 12.00
CA VAL A 136 14.32 -2.27 11.63
C VAL A 136 15.59 -1.50 11.28
N LEU A 137 15.61 -0.89 10.10
CA LEU A 137 16.70 -0.03 9.64
C LEU A 137 16.30 1.42 9.88
N GLN A 138 17.21 2.23 10.45
CA GLN A 138 17.00 3.66 10.71
C GLN A 138 17.89 4.54 9.83
#